data_AF-A0A7R9CRE0-F1
#
_entry.id   AF-A0A7R9CRE0-F1
#
_cell.length_a   1.000
_cell.length_b   1.000
_cell.length_c   1.000
_cell.angle_alpha   90.00
_cell.angle_beta   90.00
_cell.angle_gamma   90.00
#
_symmetry.space_group_name_H-M   'P 1'
#
loop_
_entity.id
_entity.type
_entity.pdbx_description
1 polymer ?
#
loop_
_entity_poly.entity_id
_entity_poly.type
_entity_poly.pdbx_seq_one_letter_code
_entity_poly.pdbx_strand_id
1 'polypeptide(L)'
;MNLAIMASIVKVLHIPKIIKYGYCPAYQVVRNHWNKDYKPGPYPVTQKERDAAAKKYGLLPAEYDPYPDDGLGYGDYPKLPAISGDDKDPYYPWDFPEHKRNFNEPVHVDADMYGEDRYNVSFKPRFSLLYMWTSFLGVVGGFFAIYFFMEDKKIFRPVCKLAFCKTIADECQPFLQRFQTSKPMTPYLFEAVEKLLRYLMNRCVKPDLMKCTGPKLLSIDTKKSENLILSKNIDIGFATKRLLGETAITVTERQKLEFIHECRSMLTTMIAKLQEKSPLKQKAVRGLSSLDPCVIQHSPQLAQKRFSFLLEELNHANIINDVLAENAKKEYLHFCNLKKSELQEIFRPCDQFSDEVGLDTIYGSFLIGEANYKHLWEVIKICLVLSHGNATVEGGFSVNKSLLVENMHEKTVIAQRHIHDEIQEAGGIKNIHISKKMLDYVRGARKRYHEYLEMKKQEKSEKDKKKAEKRKLDIQVKDLEGERKKLMMATEEKREAIDVELQELKKKQASLY
;
A
#
# COMPACT_ATOMS: atom_id res chain seq x y z
N MET A 1 33.73 16.15 96.27
CA MET A 1 34.53 15.41 97.25
C MET A 1 33.67 14.27 97.80
N ASN A 2 34.13 13.05 97.57
CA ASN A 2 33.90 11.84 98.37
C ASN A 2 32.45 11.42 98.69
N LEU A 3 31.87 10.59 97.83
CA LEU A 3 31.12 9.38 98.20
C LEU A 3 30.59 8.61 96.97
N ALA A 4 30.42 9.28 95.83
CA ALA A 4 29.93 8.63 94.59
C ALA A 4 31.00 7.84 93.81
N ILE A 5 32.29 8.11 94.01
CA ILE A 5 33.39 7.43 93.28
C ILE A 5 33.83 6.13 93.98
N MET A 6 33.64 6.00 95.30
CA MET A 6 34.05 4.80 96.04
C MET A 6 33.04 3.65 95.98
N ALA A 7 31.74 3.93 95.76
CA ALA A 7 30.72 2.88 95.64
C ALA A 7 30.79 2.10 94.31
N SER A 8 31.40 2.69 93.27
CA SER A 8 31.55 2.10 91.94
C SER A 8 32.78 1.20 91.80
N ILE A 9 33.75 1.32 92.72
CA ILE A 9 35.01 0.55 92.68
C ILE A 9 34.92 -0.74 93.52
N VAL A 10 34.05 -0.78 94.54
CA VAL A 10 33.94 -1.94 95.46
C VAL A 10 33.01 -3.05 94.94
N LYS A 11 32.12 -2.77 93.97
CA LYS A 11 31.21 -3.79 93.38
C LYS A 11 31.82 -4.65 92.26
N VAL A 12 33.07 -4.41 91.83
CA VAL A 12 33.73 -5.22 90.78
C VAL A 12 34.72 -6.23 91.37
N LEU A 13 35.05 -6.14 92.66
CA LEU A 13 36.17 -6.89 93.25
C LEU A 13 35.82 -8.26 93.84
N HIS A 14 34.58 -8.76 93.81
CA HIS A 14 34.21 -10.05 94.42
C HIS A 14 33.23 -10.89 93.57
N ILE A 15 33.61 -11.25 92.34
CA ILE A 15 33.04 -12.42 91.65
C ILE A 15 34.17 -13.35 91.20
N PRO A 16 34.48 -14.41 91.97
CA PRO A 16 35.23 -15.54 91.47
C PRO A 16 34.29 -16.58 90.83
N LYS A 17 34.77 -17.18 89.74
CA LYS A 17 34.27 -18.40 89.06
C LYS A 17 32.92 -18.27 88.35
N ILE A 18 32.96 -17.69 87.14
CA ILE A 18 32.38 -18.11 85.85
C ILE A 18 32.98 -17.06 84.88
N ILE A 19 33.77 -17.40 83.86
CA ILE A 19 33.33 -17.44 82.46
C ILE A 19 34.42 -18.21 81.69
N LYS A 20 34.08 -19.44 81.30
CA LYS A 20 34.67 -20.18 80.18
C LYS A 20 34.40 -19.40 78.89
N TYR A 21 35.41 -19.29 78.01
CA TYR A 21 35.32 -18.90 76.60
C TYR A 21 34.44 -17.66 76.29
N GLY A 22 35.02 -16.46 76.23
CA GLY A 22 34.22 -15.31 75.80
C GLY A 22 34.80 -13.89 75.84
N TYR A 23 36.12 -13.68 76.00
CA TYR A 23 36.68 -12.32 75.96
C TYR A 23 37.71 -12.13 74.83
N CYS A 24 37.19 -12.11 73.60
CA CYS A 24 37.84 -11.52 72.42
C CYS A 24 38.36 -10.07 72.65
N PRO A 25 37.74 -9.20 73.48
CA PRO A 25 38.24 -7.83 73.68
C PRO A 25 39.61 -7.77 74.35
N ALA A 26 39.88 -8.64 75.34
CA ALA A 26 41.19 -8.67 76.00
C ALA A 26 42.29 -9.16 75.05
N TYR A 27 41.95 -10.07 74.13
CA TYR A 27 42.88 -10.58 73.11
C TYR A 27 43.14 -9.56 71.99
N GLN A 28 42.13 -8.75 71.62
CA GLN A 28 42.28 -7.64 70.67
C GLN A 28 43.09 -6.47 71.23
N VAL A 29 42.93 -6.10 72.51
CA VAL A 29 43.67 -4.99 73.13
C VAL A 29 45.18 -5.29 73.22
N VAL A 30 45.57 -6.55 73.42
CA VAL A 30 46.98 -6.96 73.50
C VAL A 30 47.63 -7.06 72.10
N ARG A 31 46.86 -7.41 71.05
CA ARG A 31 47.36 -7.50 69.66
C ARG A 31 47.30 -6.18 68.88
N ASN A 32 46.37 -5.28 69.19
CA ASN A 32 46.24 -3.98 68.52
C ASN A 32 47.10 -2.90 69.20
N HIS A 33 48.40 -3.14 69.37
CA HIS A 33 49.32 -2.10 69.81
C HIS A 33 49.56 -1.13 68.63
N TRP A 34 48.75 -0.08 68.53
CA TRP A 34 49.03 1.01 67.60
C TRP A 34 50.40 1.61 67.95
N ASN A 35 51.37 1.50 67.05
CA ASN A 35 52.71 2.00 67.31
C ASN A 35 52.67 3.54 67.24
N LYS A 36 52.77 4.19 68.40
CA LYS A 36 52.63 5.65 68.55
C LYS A 36 53.66 6.42 67.73
N ASP A 37 54.78 5.78 67.40
CA ASP A 37 55.86 6.34 66.60
C ASP A 37 55.42 6.70 65.17
N TYR A 38 54.35 6.07 64.65
CA TYR A 38 53.81 6.32 63.30
C TYR A 38 52.63 7.30 63.28
N LYS A 39 52.20 7.86 64.42
CA LYS A 39 51.09 8.82 64.47
C LYS A 39 51.52 10.17 63.87
N PRO A 40 50.79 10.77 62.92
CA PRO A 40 51.07 12.13 62.43
C PRO A 40 51.17 13.17 63.57
N GLY A 41 52.13 14.08 63.43
CA GLY A 41 52.48 15.15 64.35
C GLY A 41 52.24 16.55 63.76
N PRO A 42 52.68 17.61 64.46
CA PRO A 42 52.57 18.99 63.96
C PRO A 42 53.56 19.26 62.82
N TYR A 43 53.32 20.34 62.08
CA TYR A 43 54.16 20.74 60.93
C TYR A 43 55.65 20.89 61.34
N PRO A 44 56.59 20.28 60.60
CA PRO A 44 58.02 20.33 60.94
C PRO A 44 58.65 21.66 60.50
N VAL A 45 59.11 22.45 61.48
CA VAL A 45 59.67 23.80 61.21
C VAL A 45 61.19 23.73 61.01
N THR A 46 61.87 22.87 61.76
CA THR A 46 63.34 22.73 61.69
C THR A 46 63.78 21.62 60.74
N GLN A 47 65.00 21.72 60.20
CA GLN A 47 65.53 20.69 59.29
C GLN A 47 65.63 19.31 59.97
N LYS A 48 66.01 19.28 61.26
CA LYS A 48 66.07 18.04 62.02
C LYS A 48 64.68 17.39 62.20
N GLU A 49 63.64 18.20 62.37
CA GLU A 49 62.25 17.72 62.44
C GLU A 49 61.78 17.21 61.08
N ARG A 50 62.14 17.87 59.98
CA ARG A 50 61.86 17.39 58.62
C ARG A 50 62.57 16.07 58.33
N ASP A 51 63.85 15.94 58.67
CA ASP A 51 64.60 14.70 58.47
C ASP A 51 64.03 13.54 59.31
N ALA A 52 63.57 13.84 60.53
CA ALA A 52 62.89 12.87 61.39
C ALA A 52 61.52 12.45 60.84
N ALA A 53 60.73 13.40 60.31
CA ALA A 53 59.44 13.13 59.69
C ALA A 53 59.60 12.32 58.39
N ALA A 54 60.56 12.68 57.53
CA ALA A 54 60.89 11.91 56.33
C ALA A 54 61.21 10.45 56.68
N LYS A 55 62.07 10.24 57.68
CA LYS A 55 62.43 8.89 58.17
C LYS A 55 61.22 8.13 58.74
N LYS A 56 60.30 8.81 59.42
CA LYS A 56 59.06 8.23 59.95
C LYS A 56 58.12 7.72 58.85
N TYR A 57 58.03 8.43 57.73
CA TYR A 57 57.20 8.04 56.58
C TYR A 57 57.94 7.15 55.56
N GLY A 58 59.19 6.76 55.85
CA GLY A 58 59.98 5.92 54.95
C GLY A 58 60.41 6.62 53.66
N LEU A 59 60.42 7.96 53.64
CA LEU A 59 60.78 8.80 52.50
C LEU A 59 62.21 9.30 52.63
N LEU A 60 62.86 9.59 51.49
CA LEU A 60 64.12 10.31 51.49
C LEU A 60 63.89 11.77 51.92
N PRO A 61 64.83 12.42 52.65
CA PRO A 61 64.69 13.83 53.03
C PRO A 61 64.46 14.79 51.85
N ALA A 62 64.92 14.42 50.66
CA ALA A 62 64.71 15.18 49.42
C ALA A 62 63.31 14.98 48.79
N GLU A 63 62.63 13.87 49.10
CA GLU A 63 61.29 13.53 48.60
C GLU A 63 60.17 13.91 49.58
N TYR A 64 60.53 14.21 50.83
CA TYR A 64 59.58 14.62 51.85
C TYR A 64 59.22 16.11 51.69
N ASP A 65 58.00 16.35 51.21
CA ASP A 65 57.37 17.66 51.15
C ASP A 65 56.07 17.62 51.99
N PRO A 66 55.94 18.37 53.10
CA PRO A 66 54.69 18.46 53.84
C PRO A 66 53.70 19.42 53.16
N TYR A 67 52.40 19.25 53.45
CA TYR A 67 51.41 20.26 53.06
C TYR A 67 51.71 21.62 53.73
N PRO A 68 51.37 22.75 53.10
CA PRO A 68 51.55 24.07 53.70
C PRO A 68 50.76 24.19 55.02
N ASP A 69 51.34 24.89 56.00
CA ASP A 69 50.75 25.10 57.33
C ASP A 69 49.65 26.19 57.29
N ASP A 70 48.61 25.93 56.51
CA ASP A 70 47.46 26.83 56.31
C ASP A 70 46.35 26.61 57.37
N GLY A 71 46.64 25.86 58.45
CA GLY A 71 45.68 25.52 59.49
C GLY A 71 44.64 24.45 59.10
N LEU A 72 44.77 23.82 57.93
CA LEU A 72 43.91 22.73 57.45
C LEU A 72 44.12 21.39 58.20
N GLY A 73 45.13 21.33 59.07
CA GLY A 73 45.31 20.20 59.99
C GLY A 73 46.06 18.99 59.43
N TYR A 74 46.73 19.12 58.27
CA TYR A 74 47.56 18.04 57.70
C TYR A 74 48.82 17.73 58.54
N GLY A 75 49.35 18.71 59.28
CA GLY A 75 50.49 18.51 60.18
C GLY A 75 51.78 18.15 59.45
N ASP A 76 52.45 17.08 59.90
CA ASP A 76 53.67 16.52 59.28
C ASP A 76 53.39 15.52 58.14
N TYR A 77 52.14 15.34 57.71
CA TYR A 77 51.80 14.35 56.69
C TYR A 77 52.40 14.70 55.32
N PRO A 78 53.03 13.73 54.61
CA PRO A 78 53.66 14.00 53.32
C PRO A 78 52.64 14.28 52.22
N LYS A 79 52.92 15.29 51.41
CA LYS A 79 52.19 15.63 50.19
C LYS A 79 52.68 14.76 49.05
N LEU A 80 52.00 13.64 48.86
CA LEU A 80 52.28 12.71 47.78
C LEU A 80 51.71 13.24 46.44
N PRO A 81 52.29 12.84 45.29
CA PRO A 81 51.72 13.18 43.99
C PRO A 81 50.33 12.53 43.82
N ALA A 82 49.40 13.28 43.22
CA ALA A 82 48.05 12.80 42.94
C ALA A 82 48.05 11.84 41.74
N ILE A 83 48.31 10.56 42.02
CA ILE A 83 48.34 9.48 41.02
C ILE A 83 47.19 8.53 41.32
N SER A 84 46.35 8.25 40.32
CA SER A 84 45.26 7.29 40.46
C SER A 84 45.78 5.85 40.43
N GLY A 85 45.06 4.93 41.07
CA GLY A 85 45.34 3.50 40.97
C GLY A 85 45.45 3.02 39.51
N ASP A 86 44.67 3.61 38.60
CA ASP A 86 44.70 3.28 37.16
C ASP A 86 46.08 3.51 36.51
N ASP A 87 46.82 4.53 36.95
CA ASP A 87 48.12 4.88 36.38
C ASP A 87 49.28 4.08 36.99
N LYS A 88 49.05 3.43 38.13
CA LYS A 88 50.04 2.53 38.74
C LYS A 88 50.17 1.25 37.92
N ASP A 89 51.39 0.75 37.80
CA ASP A 89 51.71 -0.42 36.98
C ASP A 89 50.86 -1.64 37.40
N PRO A 90 49.98 -2.15 36.52
CA PRO A 90 49.15 -3.30 36.82
C PRO A 90 49.90 -4.63 36.88
N TYR A 91 51.13 -4.69 36.36
CA TYR A 91 51.93 -5.92 36.31
C TYR A 91 52.93 -6.05 37.46
N TYR A 92 53.17 -4.97 38.21
CA TYR A 92 54.00 -5.02 39.39
C TYR A 92 53.31 -5.84 40.51
N PRO A 93 54.00 -6.77 41.19
CA PRO A 93 53.42 -7.60 42.24
C PRO A 93 53.27 -6.80 43.55
N TRP A 94 52.24 -5.96 43.62
CA TRP A 94 51.92 -5.17 44.81
C TRP A 94 51.54 -6.05 46.01
N ASP A 95 51.95 -5.65 47.22
CA ASP A 95 51.54 -6.34 48.46
C ASP A 95 50.01 -6.28 48.68
N PHE A 96 49.39 -5.17 48.29
CA PHE A 96 47.93 -4.98 48.23
C PHE A 96 47.50 -4.75 46.78
N PRO A 97 47.25 -5.83 45.99
CA PRO A 97 46.89 -5.71 44.58
C PRO A 97 45.63 -4.87 44.31
N GLU A 98 44.62 -4.97 45.16
CA GLU A 98 43.34 -4.24 45.05
C GLU A 98 43.50 -2.71 45.13
N HIS A 99 44.60 -2.23 45.71
CA HIS A 99 44.89 -0.80 45.86
C HIS A 99 46.18 -0.39 45.15
N LYS A 100 46.83 -1.33 44.42
CA LYS A 100 48.15 -1.19 43.80
C LYS A 100 49.13 -0.44 44.72
N ARG A 101 49.29 -0.95 45.95
CA ARG A 101 50.11 -0.31 47.00
C ARG A 101 50.94 -1.36 47.73
N ASN A 102 52.16 -0.99 48.12
CA ASN A 102 53.02 -1.85 48.93
C ASN A 102 52.81 -1.64 50.43
N PHE A 103 53.24 -2.62 51.22
CA PHE A 103 53.31 -2.52 52.67
C PHE A 103 54.28 -1.41 53.08
N ASN A 104 53.92 -0.62 54.09
CA ASN A 104 54.64 0.58 54.53
C ASN A 104 54.79 1.73 53.51
N GLU A 105 54.18 1.67 52.33
CA GLU A 105 54.09 2.83 51.43
C GLU A 105 53.17 3.91 52.05
N PRO A 106 53.59 5.18 52.12
CA PRO A 106 52.74 6.26 52.60
C PRO A 106 51.52 6.42 51.68
N VAL A 107 50.36 6.69 52.27
CA VAL A 107 49.08 6.73 51.55
C VAL A 107 48.77 8.18 51.16
N HIS A 108 48.27 8.43 49.95
CA HIS A 108 47.85 9.79 49.58
C HIS A 108 46.67 10.24 50.47
N VAL A 109 46.58 11.53 50.81
CA VAL A 109 45.52 12.01 51.72
C VAL A 109 44.11 11.75 51.18
N ASP A 110 43.92 12.00 49.87
CA ASP A 110 42.68 11.72 49.13
C ASP A 110 42.70 10.34 48.43
N ALA A 111 43.33 9.33 49.04
CA ALA A 111 43.41 7.98 48.45
C ALA A 111 42.03 7.34 48.21
N ASP A 112 41.00 7.77 48.94
CA ASP A 112 39.61 7.37 48.76
C ASP A 112 39.00 7.90 47.45
N MET A 113 39.47 9.03 46.94
CA MET A 113 39.01 9.63 45.68
C MET A 113 39.74 9.07 44.45
N TYR A 114 40.97 8.58 44.62
CA TYR A 114 41.86 8.15 43.54
C TYR A 114 41.94 6.64 43.34
N GLY A 115 41.02 5.88 43.94
CA GLY A 115 40.83 4.46 43.64
C GLY A 115 40.46 4.21 42.17
N GLU A 116 40.73 3.00 41.68
CA GLU A 116 40.45 2.60 40.29
C GLU A 116 38.96 2.67 39.92
N ASP A 117 38.07 2.57 40.93
CA ASP A 117 36.61 2.66 40.76
C ASP A 117 36.10 4.11 40.78
N ARG A 118 36.98 5.10 40.96
CA ARG A 118 36.63 6.50 41.24
C ARG A 118 37.17 7.44 40.17
N TYR A 119 37.82 8.52 40.59
CA TYR A 119 38.26 9.59 39.71
C TYR A 119 39.72 9.38 39.34
N ASN A 120 39.95 9.15 38.05
CA ASN A 120 41.30 9.09 37.51
C ASN A 120 41.81 10.50 37.21
N VAL A 121 42.76 10.97 38.02
CA VAL A 121 43.38 12.30 37.94
C VAL A 121 44.23 12.46 36.69
N SER A 122 44.92 11.41 36.26
CA SER A 122 45.78 11.48 35.07
C SER A 122 45.03 11.06 33.80
N PHE A 123 43.71 10.92 33.87
CA PHE A 123 42.90 10.53 32.73
C PHE A 123 43.08 11.52 31.56
N LYS A 124 43.53 10.98 30.43
CA LYS A 124 43.69 11.71 29.18
C LYS A 124 42.58 11.29 28.23
N PRO A 125 41.49 12.07 28.10
CA PRO A 125 40.39 11.68 27.23
C PRO A 125 40.86 11.69 25.77
N ARG A 126 40.40 10.70 25.00
CA ARG A 126 40.69 10.60 23.56
C ARG A 126 40.20 11.83 22.78
N PHE A 127 39.06 12.39 23.19
CA PHE A 127 38.47 13.60 22.62
C PHE A 127 38.39 14.69 23.68
N SER A 128 38.45 15.96 23.28
CA SER A 128 38.30 17.06 24.23
C SER A 128 36.93 17.00 24.91
N LEU A 129 36.88 17.39 26.19
CA LEU A 129 35.62 17.43 26.94
C LEU A 129 34.57 18.31 26.24
N LEU A 130 35.01 19.43 25.65
CA LEU A 130 34.13 20.31 24.88
C LEU A 130 33.49 19.57 23.70
N TYR A 131 34.24 18.75 22.96
CA TYR A 131 33.69 17.97 21.85
C TYR A 131 32.66 16.94 22.32
N MET A 132 32.93 16.26 23.44
CA MET A 132 31.98 15.30 24.01
C MET A 132 30.69 15.98 24.46
N TRP A 133 30.80 17.12 25.16
CA TRP A 133 29.66 17.90 25.62
C TRP A 133 28.82 18.48 24.47
N THR A 134 29.46 19.05 23.45
CA THR A 134 28.74 19.60 22.29
C THR A 134 28.06 18.50 21.47
N SER A 135 28.68 17.33 21.34
CA SER A 135 28.07 16.17 20.69
C SER A 135 26.84 15.68 21.45
N PHE A 136 26.95 15.52 22.78
CA PHE A 136 25.84 15.09 23.63
C PHE A 136 24.67 16.09 23.58
N LEU A 137 24.95 17.37 23.82
CA LEU A 137 23.94 18.42 23.80
C LEU A 137 23.36 18.64 22.40
N GLY A 138 24.15 18.45 21.34
CA GLY A 138 23.69 18.51 19.95
C GLY A 138 22.67 17.41 19.65
N VAL A 139 22.91 16.18 20.08
CA VAL A 139 21.97 15.06 19.89
C VAL A 139 20.70 15.28 20.71
N VAL A 140 20.82 15.58 22.01
CA VAL A 140 19.66 15.80 22.89
C VAL A 140 18.83 16.99 22.40
N GLY A 141 19.48 18.10 22.08
CA GLY A 141 18.84 19.30 21.54
C GLY A 141 18.19 19.05 20.18
N GLY A 142 18.83 18.26 19.31
CA GLY A 142 18.28 17.86 18.02
C GLY A 142 16.97 17.08 18.16
N PHE A 143 16.92 16.07 19.03
CA PHE A 143 15.68 15.33 19.28
C PHE A 143 14.59 16.21 19.90
N PHE A 144 14.94 17.08 20.84
CA PHE A 144 13.99 18.01 21.44
C PHE A 144 13.42 19.00 20.40
N ALA A 145 14.28 19.52 19.52
CA ALA A 145 13.87 20.38 18.42
C ALA A 145 12.90 19.65 17.48
N ILE A 146 13.21 18.41 17.08
CA ILE A 146 12.31 17.59 16.25
C ILE A 146 10.96 17.43 16.95
N TYR A 147 10.94 17.07 18.24
CA TYR A 147 9.70 16.93 19.00
C TYR A 147 8.88 18.22 19.01
N PHE A 148 9.51 19.35 19.32
CA PHE A 148 8.85 20.66 19.36
C PHE A 148 8.30 21.07 17.97
N PHE A 149 9.06 20.86 16.89
CA PHE A 149 8.66 21.20 15.53
C PHE A 149 7.67 20.20 14.89
N MET A 150 7.46 19.02 15.49
CA MET A 150 6.51 18.02 15.00
C MET A 150 5.22 17.93 15.82
N GLU A 151 5.10 18.68 16.92
CA GLU A 151 3.93 18.65 17.80
C GLU A 151 2.64 19.12 17.09
N ASP A 152 2.75 20.01 16.12
CA ASP A 152 1.65 20.45 15.24
C ASP A 152 1.34 19.44 14.10
N LYS A 153 2.26 18.52 13.80
CA LYS A 153 2.20 17.56 12.69
C LYS A 153 2.01 16.12 13.17
N LYS A 154 0.97 15.91 13.99
CA LYS A 154 0.65 14.57 14.50
C LYS A 154 0.09 13.67 13.40
N ILE A 155 0.58 12.43 13.35
CA ILE A 155 -0.01 11.38 12.51
C ILE A 155 -1.36 10.99 13.13
N PHE A 156 -2.42 11.12 12.35
CA PHE A 156 -3.77 10.74 12.77
C PHE A 156 -4.36 9.67 11.85
N ARG A 157 -5.28 8.86 12.40
CA ARG A 157 -6.04 7.90 11.61
C ARG A 157 -7.27 8.61 11.01
N PRO A 158 -7.54 8.50 9.70
CA PRO A 158 -8.64 9.21 9.06
C PRO A 158 -9.99 8.50 9.27
N VAL A 159 -10.40 8.31 10.53
CA VAL A 159 -11.54 7.45 10.90
C VAL A 159 -12.86 7.97 10.31
N CYS A 160 -13.12 9.28 10.35
CA CYS A 160 -14.33 9.87 9.77
C CYS A 160 -14.39 9.74 8.24
N LYS A 161 -13.27 9.94 7.55
CA LYS A 161 -13.18 9.77 6.08
C LYS A 161 -13.47 8.31 5.70
N LEU A 162 -12.86 7.36 6.41
CA LEU A 162 -13.09 5.93 6.19
C LEU A 162 -14.53 5.53 6.46
N ALA A 163 -15.14 6.02 7.55
CA ALA A 163 -16.54 5.75 7.86
C ALA A 163 -17.46 6.25 6.75
N PHE A 164 -17.25 7.46 6.24
CA PHE A 164 -18.04 8.01 5.14
C PHE A 164 -17.88 7.20 3.85
N CYS A 165 -16.64 6.91 3.43
CA CYS A 165 -16.36 6.10 2.24
C CYS A 165 -16.99 4.71 2.36
N LYS A 166 -16.96 4.09 3.55
CA LYS A 166 -17.62 2.81 3.79
C LYS A 166 -19.12 2.88 3.51
N THR A 167 -19.82 3.92 3.97
CA THR A 167 -21.26 4.04 3.70
C THR A 167 -21.61 4.15 2.21
N ILE A 168 -20.73 4.74 1.41
CA ILE A 168 -20.92 4.83 -0.05
C ILE A 168 -20.57 3.50 -0.72
N ALA A 169 -19.54 2.82 -0.23
CA ALA A 169 -19.19 1.48 -0.70
C ALA A 169 -20.34 0.49 -0.44
N ASP A 170 -20.94 0.54 0.76
CA ASP A 170 -22.09 -0.29 1.14
C ASP A 170 -23.32 -0.02 0.24
N GLU A 171 -23.49 1.20 -0.28
CA GLU A 171 -24.55 1.52 -1.25
C GLU A 171 -24.25 1.01 -2.67
N CYS A 172 -22.97 1.00 -3.06
CA CYS A 172 -22.56 0.50 -4.37
C CYS A 172 -22.46 -1.02 -4.43
N GLN A 173 -22.18 -1.66 -3.29
CA GLN A 173 -21.91 -3.09 -3.19
C GLN A 173 -23.05 -3.97 -3.73
N PRO A 174 -24.34 -3.74 -3.41
CA PRO A 174 -25.43 -4.55 -3.96
C PRO A 174 -25.49 -4.53 -5.49
N PHE A 175 -25.21 -3.36 -6.09
CA PHE A 175 -25.09 -3.25 -7.54
C PHE A 175 -23.92 -4.09 -8.04
N LEU A 176 -22.73 -3.91 -7.48
CA LEU A 176 -21.53 -4.64 -7.92
C LEU A 176 -21.70 -6.16 -7.81
N GLN A 177 -22.24 -6.65 -6.69
CA GLN A 177 -22.47 -8.08 -6.47
C GLN A 177 -23.49 -8.65 -7.44
N ARG A 178 -24.60 -7.94 -7.70
CA ARG A 178 -25.66 -8.41 -8.60
C ARG A 178 -25.17 -8.63 -10.04
N PHE A 179 -24.22 -7.83 -10.51
CA PHE A 179 -23.65 -7.98 -11.86
C PHE A 179 -22.40 -8.86 -11.91
N GLN A 180 -21.94 -9.41 -10.79
CA GLN A 180 -20.85 -10.40 -10.71
C GLN A 180 -21.38 -11.83 -10.94
N THR A 181 -22.02 -12.04 -12.08
CA THR A 181 -22.59 -13.35 -12.45
C THR A 181 -22.44 -13.61 -13.95
N SER A 182 -22.38 -14.88 -14.34
CA SER A 182 -22.39 -15.32 -15.74
C SER A 182 -23.79 -15.29 -16.36
N LYS A 183 -24.84 -15.12 -15.55
CA LYS A 183 -26.24 -15.05 -15.99
C LYS A 183 -26.49 -13.77 -16.79
N PRO A 184 -27.45 -13.76 -17.73
CA PRO A 184 -27.72 -12.58 -18.56
C PRO A 184 -28.40 -11.47 -17.75
N MET A 185 -27.62 -10.50 -17.27
CA MET A 185 -28.14 -9.39 -16.42
C MET A 185 -28.45 -8.11 -17.19
N THR A 186 -28.16 -8.09 -18.50
CA THR A 186 -28.35 -6.92 -19.37
C THR A 186 -29.74 -6.28 -19.27
N PRO A 187 -30.86 -7.05 -19.21
CA PRO A 187 -32.20 -6.46 -19.05
C PRO A 187 -32.38 -5.63 -17.76
N TYR A 188 -31.69 -6.01 -16.67
CA TYR A 188 -31.79 -5.33 -15.37
C TYR A 188 -30.89 -4.10 -15.24
N LEU A 189 -29.97 -3.88 -16.19
CA LEU A 189 -28.93 -2.85 -16.09
C LEU A 189 -29.51 -1.43 -16.00
N PHE A 190 -30.56 -1.14 -16.77
CA PHE A 190 -31.19 0.17 -16.78
C PHE A 190 -31.73 0.54 -15.39
N GLU A 191 -32.55 -0.32 -14.78
CA GLU A 191 -33.16 -0.05 -13.49
C GLU A 191 -32.15 -0.04 -12.36
N ALA A 192 -31.16 -0.94 -12.42
CA ALA A 192 -30.12 -1.02 -11.40
C ALA A 192 -29.22 0.21 -11.36
N VAL A 193 -28.82 0.75 -12.53
CA VAL A 193 -28.02 1.99 -12.61
C VAL A 193 -28.87 3.20 -12.20
N GLU A 194 -30.13 3.28 -12.63
CA GLU A 194 -31.05 4.35 -12.20
C GLU A 194 -31.20 4.36 -10.68
N LYS A 195 -31.40 3.19 -10.06
CA LYS A 195 -31.55 3.02 -8.62
C LYS A 195 -30.28 3.42 -7.86
N LEU A 196 -29.10 2.98 -8.31
CA LEU A 196 -27.81 3.37 -7.73
C LEU A 196 -27.60 4.88 -7.79
N LEU A 197 -27.86 5.49 -8.94
CA LEU A 197 -27.72 6.93 -9.14
C LEU A 197 -28.67 7.70 -8.22
N ARG A 198 -29.92 7.23 -8.05
CA ARG A 198 -30.90 7.80 -7.11
C ARG A 198 -30.41 7.77 -5.67
N TYR A 199 -29.89 6.64 -5.20
CA TYR A 199 -29.39 6.52 -3.82
C TYR A 199 -28.29 7.54 -3.54
N LEU A 200 -27.30 7.63 -4.43
CA LEU A 200 -26.19 8.58 -4.28
C LEU A 200 -26.65 10.04 -4.37
N MET A 201 -27.53 10.35 -5.33
CA MET A 201 -28.04 11.71 -5.51
C MET A 201 -28.93 12.17 -4.35
N ASN A 202 -29.73 11.28 -3.76
CA ASN A 202 -30.57 11.62 -2.60
C ASN A 202 -29.77 12.15 -1.40
N ARG A 203 -28.48 11.81 -1.29
CA ARG A 203 -27.60 12.30 -0.21
C ARG A 203 -27.18 13.76 -0.35
N CYS A 204 -27.20 14.33 -1.55
CA CYS A 204 -26.65 15.68 -1.81
C CYS A 204 -27.45 16.56 -2.77
N VAL A 205 -28.43 16.03 -3.49
CA VAL A 205 -29.27 16.76 -4.46
C VAL A 205 -30.61 17.12 -3.82
N LYS A 206 -31.17 18.29 -4.20
CA LYS A 206 -32.47 18.73 -3.68
C LYS A 206 -33.60 17.75 -4.07
N PRO A 207 -34.54 17.45 -3.15
CA PRO A 207 -35.66 16.53 -3.41
C PRO A 207 -36.52 16.92 -4.62
N ASP A 208 -36.67 18.21 -4.91
CA ASP A 208 -37.47 18.70 -6.04
C ASP A 208 -36.95 18.23 -7.40
N LEU A 209 -35.62 18.13 -7.53
CA LEU A 209 -34.96 17.68 -8.76
C LEU A 209 -34.99 16.14 -8.90
N MET A 210 -35.17 15.44 -7.79
CA MET A 210 -35.24 13.97 -7.72
C MET A 210 -36.58 13.40 -8.16
N LYS A 211 -37.51 14.21 -8.69
CA LYS A 211 -38.80 13.73 -9.24
C LYS A 211 -38.67 13.13 -10.65
N CYS A 212 -37.57 13.39 -11.35
CA CYS A 212 -37.37 12.88 -12.71
C CYS A 212 -36.92 11.40 -12.72
N THR A 213 -37.09 10.73 -13.87
CA THR A 213 -36.80 9.30 -14.06
C THR A 213 -35.91 9.05 -15.28
N GLY A 214 -35.17 7.95 -15.23
CA GLY A 214 -34.33 7.46 -16.31
C GLY A 214 -33.30 8.48 -16.82
N PRO A 215 -33.21 8.72 -18.14
CA PRO A 215 -32.18 9.60 -18.74
C PRO A 215 -32.22 11.05 -18.23
N LYS A 216 -33.37 11.51 -17.71
CA LYS A 216 -33.47 12.88 -17.18
C LYS A 216 -32.59 13.08 -15.95
N LEU A 217 -32.32 12.03 -15.16
CA LEU A 217 -31.39 12.09 -14.03
C LEU A 217 -29.96 12.44 -14.44
N LEU A 218 -29.58 12.14 -15.69
CA LEU A 218 -28.26 12.48 -16.25
C LEU A 218 -28.12 13.97 -16.56
N SER A 219 -29.24 14.69 -16.73
CA SER A 219 -29.24 16.12 -17.05
C SER A 219 -29.07 17.02 -15.81
N ILE A 220 -29.19 16.45 -14.61
CA ILE A 220 -29.00 17.19 -13.37
C ILE A 220 -27.51 17.48 -13.20
N ASP A 221 -27.15 18.75 -13.32
CA ASP A 221 -25.79 19.22 -13.08
C ASP A 221 -25.50 19.28 -11.58
N THR A 222 -24.67 18.37 -11.11
CA THR A 222 -24.24 18.27 -9.70
C THR A 222 -23.11 19.23 -9.34
N LYS A 223 -22.58 20.01 -10.29
CA LYS A 223 -21.58 21.06 -10.01
C LYS A 223 -22.23 22.38 -9.59
N LYS A 224 -23.48 22.63 -10.00
CA LYS A 224 -24.21 23.85 -9.62
C LYS A 224 -24.67 23.77 -8.17
N SER A 225 -24.27 24.74 -7.37
CA SER A 225 -24.66 24.85 -5.95
C SER A 225 -26.18 24.97 -5.76
N GLU A 226 -26.90 25.50 -6.74
CA GLU A 226 -28.36 25.64 -6.71
C GLU A 226 -29.11 24.31 -6.69
N ASN A 227 -28.52 23.26 -7.27
CA ASN A 227 -29.12 21.93 -7.36
C ASN A 227 -28.85 21.07 -6.11
N LEU A 228 -27.90 21.49 -5.29
CA LEU A 228 -27.42 20.75 -4.13
C LEU A 228 -28.12 21.22 -2.86
N ILE A 229 -28.22 20.33 -1.88
CA ILE A 229 -28.62 20.70 -0.53
C ILE A 229 -27.48 21.47 0.16
N LEU A 230 -27.85 22.26 1.17
CA LEU A 230 -26.90 22.97 2.02
C LEU A 230 -25.93 21.99 2.65
N SER A 231 -24.64 22.35 2.74
CA SER A 231 -23.60 21.44 3.24
C SER A 231 -23.95 20.84 4.59
N LYS A 232 -24.55 21.61 5.50
CA LYS A 232 -24.97 21.15 6.83
C LYS A 232 -25.98 20.00 6.81
N ASN A 233 -26.76 19.86 5.74
CA ASN A 233 -27.85 18.89 5.61
C ASN A 233 -27.46 17.64 4.81
N ILE A 234 -26.19 17.54 4.39
CA ILE A 234 -25.72 16.38 3.62
C ILE A 234 -25.83 15.11 4.46
N ASP A 235 -26.29 14.04 3.81
CA ASP A 235 -26.26 12.74 4.44
C ASP A 235 -24.86 12.11 4.36
N ILE A 236 -24.08 12.36 5.41
CA ILE A 236 -22.75 11.76 5.63
C ILE A 236 -22.83 10.38 6.32
N GLY A 237 -24.03 9.87 6.59
CA GLY A 237 -24.27 8.60 7.27
C GLY A 237 -24.14 8.65 8.80
N PHE A 238 -24.79 7.69 9.46
CA PHE A 238 -24.88 7.63 10.93
C PHE A 238 -23.52 7.46 11.61
N ALA A 239 -22.67 6.56 11.12
CA ALA A 239 -21.35 6.29 11.71
C ALA A 239 -20.45 7.52 11.68
N THR A 240 -20.43 8.24 10.57
CA THR A 240 -19.65 9.49 10.42
C THR A 240 -20.17 10.59 11.33
N LYS A 241 -21.50 10.76 11.45
CA LYS A 241 -22.12 11.74 12.37
C LYS A 241 -21.74 11.45 13.83
N ARG A 242 -21.80 10.19 14.24
CA ARG A 242 -21.41 9.76 15.58
C ARG A 242 -19.93 10.08 15.85
N LEU A 243 -19.04 9.67 14.95
CA LEU A 243 -17.59 9.90 15.09
C LEU A 243 -17.23 11.39 15.11
N LEU A 244 -17.94 12.25 14.38
CA LEU A 244 -17.76 13.70 14.45
C LEU A 244 -18.17 14.27 15.82
N GLY A 245 -19.18 13.67 16.47
CA GLY A 245 -19.65 14.06 17.80
C GLY A 245 -18.79 13.54 18.95
N GLU A 246 -18.14 12.38 18.79
CA GLU A 246 -17.29 11.73 19.81
C GLU A 246 -15.84 12.26 19.86
N THR A 247 -15.49 13.25 19.03
CA THR A 247 -14.10 13.73 18.96
C THR A 247 -13.64 14.34 20.29
N ALA A 248 -12.67 13.68 20.95
CA ALA A 248 -12.01 14.15 22.18
C ALA A 248 -11.12 15.39 21.95
N ILE A 249 -10.83 15.71 20.70
CA ILE A 249 -10.08 16.90 20.28
C ILE A 249 -11.10 18.01 20.05
N THR A 250 -10.83 19.22 20.53
CA THR A 250 -11.59 20.45 20.23
C THR A 250 -11.46 20.80 18.74
N VAL A 251 -12.18 20.06 17.89
CA VAL A 251 -12.28 20.31 16.45
C VAL A 251 -13.05 21.62 16.27
N THR A 252 -12.45 22.58 15.55
CA THR A 252 -13.10 23.86 15.28
C THR A 252 -14.29 23.62 14.34
N GLU A 253 -15.41 24.35 14.52
CA GLU A 253 -16.58 24.24 13.64
C GLU A 253 -16.24 24.46 12.15
N ARG A 254 -15.23 25.28 11.86
CA ARG A 254 -14.66 25.45 10.51
C ARG A 254 -14.16 24.13 9.91
N GLN A 255 -13.42 23.33 10.67
CA GLN A 255 -12.85 22.05 10.20
C GLN A 255 -13.96 21.02 9.97
N LYS A 256 -15.01 21.00 10.81
CA LYS A 256 -16.18 20.15 10.60
C LYS A 256 -16.91 20.52 9.30
N LEU A 257 -17.11 21.82 9.05
CA LEU A 257 -17.73 22.29 7.82
C LEU A 257 -16.87 22.01 6.58
N GLU A 258 -15.55 22.12 6.70
CA GLU A 258 -14.59 21.78 5.64
C GLU A 258 -14.65 20.28 5.30
N PHE A 259 -14.65 19.40 6.31
CA PHE A 259 -14.84 17.96 6.10
C PHE A 259 -16.18 17.64 5.41
N ILE A 260 -17.27 18.28 5.83
CA ILE A 260 -18.58 18.09 5.19
C ILE A 260 -18.55 18.59 3.74
N HIS A 261 -17.82 19.67 3.45
CA HIS A 261 -17.60 20.15 2.09
C HIS A 261 -16.79 19.16 1.25
N GLU A 262 -15.73 18.55 1.81
CA GLU A 262 -14.97 17.46 1.17
C GLU A 262 -15.88 16.27 0.84
N CYS A 263 -16.72 15.84 1.79
CA CYS A 263 -17.69 14.76 1.59
C CYS A 263 -18.67 15.07 0.44
N ARG A 264 -19.16 16.32 0.38
CA ARG A 264 -19.99 16.80 -0.74
C ARG A 264 -19.24 16.68 -2.06
N SER A 265 -18.01 17.18 -2.11
CA SER A 265 -17.19 17.22 -3.31
C SER A 265 -16.89 15.82 -3.84
N MET A 266 -16.65 14.87 -2.94
CA MET A 266 -16.48 13.46 -3.30
C MET A 266 -17.76 12.87 -3.93
N LEU A 267 -18.93 13.09 -3.31
CA LEU A 267 -20.21 12.64 -3.84
C LEU A 267 -20.52 13.24 -5.22
N THR A 268 -20.38 14.56 -5.37
CA THR A 268 -20.67 15.23 -6.64
C THR A 268 -19.71 14.77 -7.73
N THR A 269 -18.43 14.57 -7.41
CA THR A 269 -17.44 14.05 -8.36
C THR A 269 -17.77 12.61 -8.78
N MET A 270 -18.14 11.75 -7.83
CA MET A 270 -18.54 10.37 -8.11
C MET A 270 -19.80 10.31 -8.96
N ILE A 271 -20.83 11.09 -8.61
CA ILE A 271 -22.08 11.17 -9.38
C ILE A 271 -21.80 11.70 -10.79
N ALA A 272 -21.00 12.75 -10.93
CA ALA A 272 -20.62 13.28 -12.24
C ALA A 272 -19.92 12.23 -13.10
N LYS A 273 -19.02 11.41 -12.51
CA LYS A 273 -18.36 10.31 -13.21
C LYS A 273 -19.32 9.19 -13.60
N LEU A 274 -20.26 8.84 -12.71
CA LEU A 274 -21.32 7.88 -13.02
C LEU A 274 -22.23 8.40 -14.14
N GLN A 275 -22.62 9.68 -14.11
CA GLN A 275 -23.40 10.31 -15.18
C GLN A 275 -22.61 10.37 -16.50
N GLU A 276 -21.31 10.65 -16.46
CA GLU A 276 -20.42 10.70 -17.63
C GLU A 276 -20.38 9.35 -18.37
N LYS A 277 -20.17 8.26 -17.63
CA LYS A 277 -19.99 6.89 -18.18
C LYS A 277 -21.27 6.03 -18.09
N SER A 278 -22.41 6.64 -17.78
CA SER A 278 -23.65 5.89 -17.52
C SER A 278 -24.15 5.12 -18.75
N PRO A 279 -24.46 3.82 -18.62
CA PRO A 279 -25.19 3.06 -19.63
C PRO A 279 -26.57 3.66 -19.95
N LEU A 280 -27.14 4.46 -19.05
CA LEU A 280 -28.44 5.14 -19.25
C LEU A 280 -28.45 6.11 -20.44
N LYS A 281 -27.27 6.55 -20.92
CA LYS A 281 -27.14 7.36 -22.15
C LYS A 281 -27.47 6.55 -23.41
N GLN A 282 -27.23 5.24 -23.36
CA GLN A 282 -27.40 4.36 -24.51
C GLN A 282 -28.87 3.97 -24.63
N LYS A 283 -29.45 4.24 -25.80
CA LYS A 283 -30.84 3.87 -26.10
C LYS A 283 -31.05 2.36 -26.06
N ALA A 284 -30.06 1.58 -26.52
CA ALA A 284 -30.07 0.13 -26.46
C ALA A 284 -30.31 -0.40 -25.04
N VAL A 285 -29.62 0.12 -24.01
CA VAL A 285 -29.78 -0.31 -22.60
C VAL A 285 -31.19 -0.04 -22.09
N ARG A 286 -31.77 1.10 -22.48
CA ARG A 286 -33.18 1.40 -22.19
C ARG A 286 -34.13 0.45 -22.92
N GLY A 287 -33.83 0.10 -24.16
CA GLY A 287 -34.58 -0.88 -24.93
C GLY A 287 -34.55 -2.28 -24.31
N LEU A 288 -33.37 -2.71 -23.84
CA LEU A 288 -33.13 -4.01 -23.21
C LEU A 288 -33.97 -4.24 -21.95
N SER A 289 -34.27 -3.18 -21.19
CA SER A 289 -35.17 -3.26 -20.04
C SER A 289 -36.63 -3.60 -20.39
N SER A 290 -36.98 -3.71 -21.67
CA SER A 290 -38.24 -4.34 -22.07
C SER A 290 -38.31 -5.81 -21.69
N LEU A 291 -37.17 -6.51 -21.69
CA LEU A 291 -37.05 -7.93 -21.32
C LEU A 291 -36.99 -8.16 -19.80
N ASP A 292 -37.21 -7.11 -19.00
CA ASP A 292 -37.30 -7.26 -17.55
C ASP A 292 -38.71 -7.77 -17.16
N PRO A 293 -38.83 -8.94 -16.50
CA PRO A 293 -40.11 -9.47 -16.04
C PRO A 293 -40.94 -8.47 -15.24
N CYS A 294 -40.30 -7.65 -14.39
CA CYS A 294 -41.00 -6.64 -13.60
C CYS A 294 -41.65 -5.57 -14.49
N VAL A 295 -40.97 -5.14 -15.56
CA VAL A 295 -41.49 -4.14 -16.49
C VAL A 295 -42.65 -4.72 -17.30
N ILE A 296 -42.55 -5.97 -17.74
CA ILE A 296 -43.60 -6.67 -18.51
C ILE A 296 -44.86 -6.84 -17.65
N GLN A 297 -44.72 -7.30 -16.40
CA GLN A 297 -45.85 -7.58 -15.51
C GLN A 297 -46.56 -6.32 -14.99
N HIS A 298 -45.81 -5.25 -14.71
CA HIS A 298 -46.38 -4.03 -14.09
C HIS A 298 -46.68 -2.92 -15.09
N SER A 299 -46.03 -2.91 -16.27
CA SER A 299 -46.14 -1.83 -17.24
C SER A 299 -45.97 -2.34 -18.69
N PRO A 300 -46.88 -3.18 -19.20
CA PRO A 300 -46.75 -3.83 -20.50
C PRO A 300 -46.66 -2.83 -21.67
N GLN A 301 -47.39 -1.72 -21.60
CA GLN A 301 -47.34 -0.65 -22.61
C GLN A 301 -45.95 0.01 -22.68
N LEU A 302 -45.28 0.18 -21.53
CA LEU A 302 -43.92 0.70 -21.46
C LEU A 302 -42.93 -0.33 -22.00
N ALA A 303 -43.11 -1.61 -21.69
CA ALA A 303 -42.31 -2.71 -22.20
C ALA A 303 -42.36 -2.76 -23.74
N GLN A 304 -43.56 -2.70 -24.33
CA GLN A 304 -43.77 -2.69 -25.79
C GLN A 304 -43.08 -1.50 -26.47
N LYS A 305 -43.20 -0.30 -25.87
CA LYS A 305 -42.52 0.90 -26.39
C LYS A 305 -40.99 0.76 -26.33
N ARG A 306 -40.46 0.26 -25.22
CA ARG A 306 -39.01 0.02 -25.06
C ARG A 306 -38.51 -1.05 -26.02
N PHE A 307 -39.28 -2.12 -26.24
CA PHE A 307 -38.92 -3.18 -27.19
C PHE A 307 -38.90 -2.68 -28.63
N SER A 308 -39.86 -1.82 -29.02
CA SER A 308 -39.85 -1.18 -30.34
C SER A 308 -38.57 -0.36 -30.57
N PHE A 309 -38.14 0.42 -29.57
CA PHE A 309 -36.86 1.14 -29.63
C PHE A 309 -35.65 0.19 -29.69
N LEU A 310 -35.70 -0.96 -29.01
CA LEU A 310 -34.63 -1.94 -29.06
C LEU A 310 -34.47 -2.50 -30.48
N LEU A 311 -35.57 -2.83 -31.14
CA LEU A 311 -35.56 -3.32 -32.52
C LEU A 311 -35.02 -2.29 -33.49
N GLU A 312 -35.40 -1.02 -33.35
CA GLU A 312 -34.84 0.08 -34.16
C GLU A 312 -33.32 0.18 -34.00
N GLU A 313 -32.80 0.12 -32.76
CA GLU A 313 -31.36 0.20 -32.50
C GLU A 313 -30.59 -1.03 -33.02
N LEU A 314 -31.16 -2.23 -32.90
CA LEU A 314 -30.57 -3.46 -33.45
C LEU A 314 -30.56 -3.45 -34.99
N ASN A 315 -31.60 -2.89 -35.62
CA ASN A 315 -31.69 -2.76 -37.06
C ASN A 315 -30.70 -1.70 -37.58
N HIS A 316 -30.60 -0.54 -36.93
CA HIS A 316 -29.58 0.47 -37.25
C HIS A 316 -28.15 -0.07 -37.14
N ALA A 317 -27.91 -1.01 -36.23
CA ALA A 317 -26.62 -1.70 -36.10
C ALA A 317 -26.41 -2.83 -37.13
N ASN A 318 -27.36 -3.06 -38.04
CA ASN A 318 -27.39 -4.16 -39.01
C ASN A 318 -27.25 -5.55 -38.37
N ILE A 319 -27.73 -5.72 -37.13
CA ILE A 319 -27.71 -7.00 -36.41
C ILE A 319 -28.94 -7.85 -36.79
N ILE A 320 -30.07 -7.20 -37.03
CA ILE A 320 -31.33 -7.82 -37.47
C ILE A 320 -31.82 -7.17 -38.76
N ASN A 321 -32.69 -7.85 -39.50
CA ASN A 321 -33.33 -7.30 -40.71
C ASN A 321 -34.76 -6.79 -40.42
N ASP A 322 -35.31 -6.01 -41.35
CA ASP A 322 -36.64 -5.39 -41.22
C ASP A 322 -37.76 -6.43 -41.00
N VAL A 323 -37.67 -7.58 -41.68
CA VAL A 323 -38.68 -8.64 -41.60
C VAL A 323 -38.70 -9.28 -40.21
N LEU A 324 -37.52 -9.60 -39.67
CA LEU A 324 -37.36 -10.15 -38.33
C LEU A 324 -37.85 -9.14 -37.28
N ALA A 325 -37.49 -7.86 -37.44
CA ALA A 325 -37.89 -6.81 -36.51
C ALA A 325 -39.42 -6.68 -36.44
N GLU A 326 -40.10 -6.61 -37.58
CA GLU A 326 -41.55 -6.39 -37.60
C GLU A 326 -42.35 -7.62 -37.14
N ASN A 327 -41.85 -8.82 -37.41
CA ASN A 327 -42.43 -10.06 -36.87
C ASN A 327 -42.20 -10.17 -35.36
N ALA A 328 -40.97 -9.95 -34.88
CA ALA A 328 -40.66 -9.99 -33.45
C ALA A 328 -41.48 -8.96 -32.66
N LYS A 329 -41.74 -7.78 -33.22
CA LYS A 329 -42.60 -6.75 -32.61
C LYS A 329 -44.04 -7.22 -32.41
N LYS A 330 -44.62 -7.91 -33.40
CA LYS A 330 -45.98 -8.48 -33.32
C LYS A 330 -46.04 -9.61 -32.31
N GLU A 331 -45.06 -10.51 -32.33
CA GLU A 331 -44.95 -11.62 -31.39
C GLU A 331 -44.78 -11.12 -29.94
N TYR A 332 -43.98 -10.07 -29.75
CA TYR A 332 -43.79 -9.43 -28.44
C TYR A 332 -45.05 -8.72 -27.93
N LEU A 333 -45.80 -8.07 -28.82
CA LEU A 333 -47.10 -7.47 -28.47
C LEU A 333 -48.07 -8.54 -27.95
N HIS A 334 -48.12 -9.70 -28.62
CA HIS A 334 -48.91 -10.84 -28.15
C HIS A 334 -48.43 -11.33 -26.78
N PHE A 335 -47.12 -11.50 -26.60
CA PHE A 335 -46.50 -11.94 -25.34
C PHE A 335 -46.82 -11.00 -24.16
N CYS A 336 -46.71 -9.68 -24.34
CA CYS A 336 -47.04 -8.70 -23.30
C CYS A 336 -48.53 -8.64 -22.96
N ASN A 337 -49.42 -9.13 -23.83
CA ASN A 337 -50.86 -9.12 -23.64
C ASN A 337 -51.40 -10.45 -23.07
N LEU A 338 -50.52 -11.42 -22.74
CA LEU A 338 -50.88 -12.63 -22.02
C LEU A 338 -51.53 -12.30 -20.67
N LYS A 339 -52.34 -13.24 -20.14
CA LYS A 339 -53.01 -13.00 -18.85
C LYS A 339 -51.96 -12.84 -17.74
N LYS A 340 -52.25 -11.97 -16.78
CA LYS A 340 -51.35 -11.74 -15.64
C LYS A 340 -51.01 -13.03 -14.87
N SER A 341 -51.95 -13.97 -14.76
CA SER A 341 -51.74 -15.29 -14.16
C SER A 341 -50.74 -16.14 -14.94
N GLU A 342 -50.76 -16.09 -16.27
CA GLU A 342 -49.82 -16.82 -17.14
C GLU A 342 -48.42 -16.21 -17.03
N LEU A 343 -48.31 -14.88 -17.07
CA LEU A 343 -47.03 -14.19 -16.86
C LEU A 343 -46.46 -14.40 -15.45
N GLN A 344 -47.32 -14.54 -14.44
CA GLN A 344 -46.89 -14.86 -13.07
C GLN A 344 -46.37 -16.28 -12.96
N GLU A 345 -46.97 -17.26 -13.64
CA GLU A 345 -46.46 -18.64 -13.70
C GLU A 345 -45.12 -18.71 -14.46
N ILE A 346 -45.01 -18.03 -15.62
CA ILE A 346 -43.77 -18.00 -16.42
C ILE A 346 -42.61 -17.40 -15.63
N PHE A 347 -42.85 -16.27 -14.94
CA PHE A 347 -41.83 -15.56 -14.19
C PHE A 347 -41.80 -15.93 -12.70
N ARG A 348 -42.54 -16.95 -12.27
CA ARG A 348 -42.49 -17.49 -10.90
C ARG A 348 -41.07 -17.85 -10.45
N PRO A 349 -40.19 -18.40 -11.31
CA PRO A 349 -38.80 -18.67 -10.95
C PRO A 349 -37.95 -17.40 -10.77
N CYS A 350 -38.41 -16.25 -11.28
CA CYS A 350 -37.79 -14.94 -11.09
C CYS A 350 -38.23 -14.32 -9.75
N ASP A 351 -38.05 -15.03 -8.64
CA ASP A 351 -38.23 -14.40 -7.33
C ASP A 351 -36.98 -13.58 -6.97
N GLN A 352 -37.17 -12.38 -6.40
CA GLN A 352 -36.13 -11.34 -6.23
C GLN A 352 -34.95 -11.74 -5.32
N PHE A 353 -35.00 -12.95 -4.75
CA PHE A 353 -34.03 -13.49 -3.80
C PHE A 353 -33.51 -14.89 -4.19
N SER A 354 -34.01 -15.46 -5.30
CA SER A 354 -33.66 -16.80 -5.78
C SER A 354 -32.88 -16.66 -7.09
N ASP A 355 -31.57 -16.46 -6.97
CA ASP A 355 -30.62 -16.52 -8.08
C ASP A 355 -30.42 -17.97 -8.59
N GLU A 356 -31.44 -18.81 -8.64
CA GLU A 356 -31.29 -20.19 -9.12
C GLU A 356 -31.37 -20.25 -10.65
N VAL A 357 -32.36 -19.60 -11.27
CA VAL A 357 -32.64 -19.72 -12.72
C VAL A 357 -32.35 -18.40 -13.45
N GLY A 358 -31.64 -18.45 -14.59
CA GLY A 358 -31.36 -17.28 -15.43
C GLY A 358 -32.52 -16.94 -16.39
N LEU A 359 -32.59 -15.68 -16.84
CA LEU A 359 -33.61 -15.23 -17.80
C LEU A 359 -33.57 -16.02 -19.13
N ASP A 360 -32.38 -16.42 -19.56
CA ASP A 360 -32.16 -17.30 -20.71
C ASP A 360 -32.88 -18.64 -20.57
N THR A 361 -32.84 -19.25 -19.39
CA THR A 361 -33.55 -20.51 -19.12
C THR A 361 -35.06 -20.30 -19.09
N ILE A 362 -35.52 -19.20 -18.49
CA ILE A 362 -36.94 -18.87 -18.40
C ILE A 362 -37.53 -18.60 -19.79
N TYR A 363 -36.95 -17.66 -20.53
CA TYR A 363 -37.37 -17.37 -21.90
C TYR A 363 -37.19 -18.59 -22.81
N GLY A 364 -36.12 -19.36 -22.65
CA GLY A 364 -35.90 -20.59 -23.40
C GLY A 364 -37.00 -21.62 -23.16
N SER A 365 -37.40 -21.85 -21.91
CA SER A 365 -38.42 -22.83 -21.55
C SER A 365 -39.78 -22.57 -22.19
N PHE A 366 -40.09 -21.30 -22.48
CA PHE A 366 -41.40 -20.88 -23.00
C PHE A 366 -41.36 -20.61 -24.52
N LEU A 367 -40.27 -20.05 -25.04
CA LEU A 367 -40.19 -19.61 -26.44
C LEU A 367 -39.57 -20.65 -27.38
N ILE A 368 -38.78 -21.62 -26.86
CA ILE A 368 -38.15 -22.64 -27.70
C ILE A 368 -39.20 -23.65 -28.17
N GLY A 369 -39.32 -23.79 -29.50
CA GLY A 369 -40.19 -24.79 -30.13
C GLY A 369 -41.59 -24.29 -30.46
N GLU A 370 -41.99 -23.10 -30.00
CA GLU A 370 -43.25 -22.48 -30.39
C GLU A 370 -43.13 -21.72 -31.71
N ALA A 371 -43.93 -22.11 -32.70
CA ALA A 371 -43.95 -21.44 -34.01
C ALA A 371 -44.36 -19.96 -33.92
N ASN A 372 -45.15 -19.60 -32.90
CA ASN A 372 -45.70 -18.26 -32.68
C ASN A 372 -44.67 -17.27 -32.11
N TYR A 373 -43.52 -17.72 -31.62
CA TYR A 373 -42.51 -16.86 -30.97
C TYR A 373 -41.11 -17.02 -31.55
N LYS A 374 -41.01 -17.59 -32.76
CA LYS A 374 -39.72 -17.92 -33.39
C LYS A 374 -38.84 -16.68 -33.57
N HIS A 375 -39.39 -15.57 -34.08
CA HIS A 375 -38.63 -14.36 -34.38
C HIS A 375 -38.28 -13.60 -33.10
N LEU A 376 -39.20 -13.59 -32.12
CA LEU A 376 -38.98 -13.03 -30.80
C LEU A 376 -37.83 -13.73 -30.08
N TRP A 377 -37.80 -15.07 -30.10
CA TRP A 377 -36.70 -15.83 -29.50
C TRP A 377 -35.35 -15.51 -30.14
N GLU A 378 -35.30 -15.32 -31.46
CA GLU A 378 -34.08 -14.93 -32.17
C GLU A 378 -33.53 -13.59 -31.68
N VAL A 379 -34.39 -12.59 -31.52
CA VAL A 379 -34.01 -11.28 -30.97
C VAL A 379 -33.60 -11.38 -29.50
N ILE A 380 -34.34 -12.13 -28.67
CA ILE A 380 -34.02 -12.29 -27.24
C ILE A 380 -32.66 -12.94 -27.04
N LYS A 381 -32.31 -13.97 -27.83
CA LYS A 381 -30.98 -14.59 -27.80
C LYS A 381 -29.87 -13.57 -28.03
N ILE A 382 -30.01 -12.72 -29.05
CA ILE A 382 -29.03 -11.67 -29.34
C ILE A 382 -28.85 -10.75 -28.12
N CYS A 383 -29.96 -10.38 -27.47
CA CYS A 383 -29.96 -9.47 -26.33
C CYS A 383 -29.35 -10.08 -25.05
N LEU A 384 -29.62 -11.37 -24.78
CA LEU A 384 -29.13 -12.06 -23.58
C LEU A 384 -27.65 -12.45 -23.68
N VAL A 385 -27.07 -12.49 -24.88
CA VAL A 385 -25.63 -12.74 -25.11
C VAL A 385 -24.79 -11.47 -24.88
N LEU A 386 -25.40 -10.28 -24.83
CA LEU A 386 -24.68 -9.04 -24.57
C LEU A 386 -24.01 -9.05 -23.20
N SER A 387 -22.75 -8.63 -23.16
CA SER A 387 -21.96 -8.53 -21.94
C SER A 387 -22.50 -7.44 -21.00
N HIS A 388 -22.88 -7.80 -19.78
CA HIS A 388 -23.38 -6.90 -18.72
C HIS A 388 -22.35 -6.52 -17.67
N GLY A 389 -21.14 -7.07 -17.72
CA GLY A 389 -20.11 -6.79 -16.72
C GLY A 389 -18.80 -7.50 -17.00
N ASN A 390 -17.79 -7.21 -16.18
CA ASN A 390 -16.45 -7.77 -16.36
C ASN A 390 -16.29 -9.18 -15.77
N ALA A 391 -17.23 -9.66 -14.94
CA ALA A 391 -17.02 -10.89 -14.17
C ALA A 391 -16.79 -12.13 -15.05
N THR A 392 -17.52 -12.28 -16.15
CA THR A 392 -17.31 -13.38 -17.10
C THR A 392 -15.95 -13.28 -17.80
N VAL A 393 -15.56 -12.06 -18.18
CA VAL A 393 -14.29 -11.79 -18.88
C VAL A 393 -13.10 -12.00 -17.94
N GLU A 394 -13.16 -11.44 -16.73
CA GLU A 394 -12.15 -11.59 -15.67
C GLU A 394 -12.08 -13.03 -15.15
N GLY A 395 -13.22 -13.72 -15.06
CA GLY A 395 -13.27 -15.16 -14.80
C GLY A 395 -12.52 -15.95 -15.87
N GLY A 396 -12.75 -15.63 -17.15
CA GLY A 396 -12.01 -16.19 -18.26
C GLY A 396 -10.50 -15.93 -18.16
N PHE A 397 -10.08 -14.70 -17.82
CA PHE A 397 -8.66 -14.39 -17.61
C PHE A 397 -8.06 -15.11 -16.41
N SER A 398 -8.80 -15.27 -15.32
CA SER A 398 -8.35 -16.00 -14.13
C SER A 398 -8.11 -17.48 -14.43
N VAL A 399 -9.03 -18.11 -15.15
CA VAL A 399 -8.86 -19.50 -15.58
C VAL A 399 -7.74 -19.62 -16.61
N ASN A 400 -7.61 -18.67 -17.54
CA ASN A 400 -6.48 -18.68 -18.46
C ASN A 400 -5.17 -18.57 -17.69
N LYS A 401 -5.10 -17.68 -16.68
CA LYS A 401 -3.92 -17.53 -15.83
C LYS A 401 -3.55 -18.82 -15.09
N SER A 402 -4.53 -19.61 -14.64
CA SER A 402 -4.25 -20.90 -13.99
C SER A 402 -3.82 -22.00 -14.96
N LEU A 403 -4.21 -21.90 -16.24
CA LEU A 403 -3.79 -22.84 -17.29
C LEU A 403 -2.40 -22.51 -17.87
N LEU A 404 -1.94 -21.26 -17.75
CA LEU A 404 -0.69 -20.82 -18.37
C LEU A 404 0.56 -21.46 -17.73
N VAL A 405 1.33 -22.17 -18.55
CA VAL A 405 2.69 -22.69 -18.28
C VAL A 405 3.69 -21.97 -19.19
N GLU A 406 4.95 -21.87 -18.75
CA GLU A 406 6.04 -21.29 -19.55
C GLU A 406 6.16 -21.94 -20.94
N ASN A 407 6.47 -21.12 -21.95
CA ASN A 407 6.68 -21.54 -23.34
C ASN A 407 5.47 -22.17 -24.07
N MET A 408 4.24 -21.94 -23.59
CA MET A 408 3.06 -22.37 -24.34
C MET A 408 2.74 -21.46 -25.53
N HIS A 409 2.33 -22.09 -26.63
CA HIS A 409 1.77 -21.39 -27.79
C HIS A 409 0.26 -21.14 -27.64
N GLU A 410 -0.25 -20.10 -28.30
CA GLU A 410 -1.66 -19.73 -28.31
C GLU A 410 -2.60 -20.91 -28.63
N LYS A 411 -2.25 -21.73 -29.63
CA LYS A 411 -3.04 -22.92 -30.00
C LYS A 411 -3.20 -23.92 -28.86
N THR A 412 -2.18 -24.07 -28.01
CA THR A 412 -2.22 -24.96 -26.85
C THR A 412 -3.17 -24.43 -25.79
N VAL A 413 -3.15 -23.11 -25.55
CA VAL A 413 -4.07 -22.43 -24.62
C VAL A 413 -5.52 -22.62 -25.08
N ILE A 414 -5.79 -22.38 -26.37
CA ILE A 414 -7.12 -22.57 -26.96
C ILE A 414 -7.58 -24.03 -26.81
N ALA A 415 -6.71 -25.00 -27.11
CA ALA A 415 -7.05 -26.41 -26.98
C ALA A 415 -7.36 -26.82 -25.52
N GLN A 416 -6.55 -26.38 -24.56
CA GLN A 416 -6.81 -26.62 -23.14
C GLN A 416 -8.11 -25.97 -22.67
N ARG A 417 -8.42 -24.78 -23.19
CA ARG A 417 -9.66 -24.08 -22.87
C ARG A 417 -10.88 -24.84 -23.36
N HIS A 418 -10.86 -25.32 -24.60
CA HIS A 418 -11.93 -26.18 -25.12
C HIS A 418 -12.14 -27.43 -24.26
N ILE A 419 -11.05 -28.08 -23.83
CA ILE A 419 -11.14 -29.25 -22.95
C ILE A 419 -11.76 -28.87 -21.59
N HIS A 420 -11.34 -27.77 -20.99
CA HIS A 420 -11.89 -27.27 -19.73
C HIS A 420 -13.40 -27.02 -19.83
N ASP A 421 -13.84 -26.33 -20.89
CA ASP A 421 -15.24 -25.98 -21.08
C ASP A 421 -16.10 -27.23 -21.32
N GLU A 422 -15.63 -28.21 -22.09
CA GLU A 422 -16.31 -29.51 -22.30
C GLU A 422 -16.43 -30.32 -20.99
N ILE A 423 -15.38 -30.34 -20.15
CA ILE A 423 -15.42 -31.00 -18.83
C ILE A 423 -16.48 -30.33 -17.95
N GLN A 424 -16.57 -29.01 -18.01
CA GLN A 424 -17.52 -28.24 -17.23
C GLN A 424 -18.96 -28.49 -17.69
N GLU A 425 -19.20 -28.53 -19.00
CA GLU A 425 -20.50 -28.85 -19.61
C GLU A 425 -20.96 -30.26 -19.26
N ALA A 426 -20.05 -31.24 -19.25
CA ALA A 426 -20.35 -32.60 -18.82
C ALA A 426 -20.70 -32.70 -17.31
N GLY A 427 -20.50 -31.65 -16.51
CA GLY A 427 -20.70 -31.69 -15.06
C GLY A 427 -19.54 -32.36 -14.31
N GLY A 428 -18.35 -32.37 -14.92
CA GLY A 428 -17.12 -32.87 -14.34
C GLY A 428 -16.56 -34.12 -15.03
N ILE A 429 -15.32 -34.45 -14.67
CA ILE A 429 -14.49 -35.48 -15.35
C ILE A 429 -15.18 -36.86 -15.39
N LYS A 430 -15.99 -37.19 -14.39
CA LYS A 430 -16.64 -38.50 -14.26
C LYS A 430 -17.76 -38.74 -15.28
N ASN A 431 -18.35 -37.66 -15.81
CA ASN A 431 -19.51 -37.74 -16.69
C ASN A 431 -19.13 -37.72 -18.18
N ILE A 432 -17.84 -37.61 -18.48
CA ILE A 432 -17.36 -37.53 -19.85
C ILE A 432 -17.40 -38.91 -20.50
N HIS A 433 -18.19 -39.01 -21.56
CA HIS A 433 -18.26 -40.24 -22.34
C HIS A 433 -17.06 -40.36 -23.29
N ILE A 434 -16.14 -41.29 -22.99
CA ILE A 434 -14.96 -41.54 -23.83
C ILE A 434 -15.39 -42.29 -25.10
N SER A 435 -15.50 -41.55 -26.20
CA SER A 435 -15.86 -42.14 -27.49
C SER A 435 -14.70 -42.91 -28.14
N LYS A 436 -15.02 -43.92 -28.96
CA LYS A 436 -14.03 -44.66 -29.76
C LYS A 436 -13.18 -43.74 -30.65
N LYS A 437 -13.80 -42.67 -31.19
CA LYS A 437 -13.11 -41.65 -31.98
C LYS A 437 -12.01 -40.94 -31.17
N MET A 438 -12.25 -40.63 -29.89
CA MET A 438 -11.24 -40.02 -29.03
C MET A 438 -10.06 -40.97 -28.79
N LEU A 439 -10.33 -42.26 -28.57
CA LEU A 439 -9.28 -43.26 -28.39
C LEU A 439 -8.42 -43.41 -29.65
N ASP A 440 -9.03 -43.48 -30.82
CA ASP A 440 -8.31 -43.53 -32.09
C ASP A 440 -7.54 -42.23 -32.36
N TYR A 441 -8.07 -41.08 -31.92
CA TYR A 441 -7.37 -39.81 -31.99
C TYR A 441 -6.12 -39.80 -31.09
N VAL A 442 -6.20 -40.29 -29.86
CA VAL A 442 -5.05 -40.37 -28.96
C VAL A 442 -3.98 -41.31 -29.52
N ARG A 443 -4.37 -42.47 -30.07
CA ARG A 443 -3.44 -43.42 -30.71
C ARG A 443 -2.63 -42.79 -31.84
N GLY A 444 -3.25 -41.92 -32.64
CA GLY A 444 -2.59 -41.20 -33.74
C GLY A 444 -1.88 -39.90 -33.36
N ALA A 445 -1.90 -39.49 -32.09
CA ALA A 445 -1.42 -38.16 -31.67
C ALA A 445 0.06 -37.94 -31.96
N ARG A 446 0.92 -38.93 -31.69
CA ARG A 446 2.37 -38.83 -31.90
C ARG A 446 2.73 -38.66 -33.38
N LYS A 447 2.07 -39.41 -34.26
CA LYS A 447 2.29 -39.31 -35.72
C LYS A 447 1.96 -37.89 -36.21
N ARG A 448 0.79 -37.37 -35.83
CA ARG A 448 0.35 -36.02 -36.20
C ARG A 448 1.23 -34.92 -35.64
N TYR A 449 1.77 -35.11 -34.44
CA TYR A 449 2.75 -34.18 -33.88
C TYR A 449 4.02 -34.11 -34.73
N HIS A 450 4.54 -35.26 -35.18
CA HIS A 450 5.69 -35.29 -36.09
C HIS A 450 5.38 -34.63 -37.45
N GLU A 451 4.23 -34.94 -38.05
CA GLU A 451 3.77 -34.30 -39.30
C GLU A 451 3.68 -32.76 -39.12
N TYR A 452 3.13 -32.29 -38.00
CA TYR A 452 3.07 -30.86 -37.67
C TYR A 452 4.46 -30.22 -37.54
N LEU A 453 5.43 -30.90 -36.91
CA LEU A 453 6.79 -30.41 -36.78
C LEU A 453 7.49 -30.29 -38.14
N GLU A 454 7.28 -31.25 -39.05
CA GLU A 454 7.81 -31.20 -40.40
C GLU A 454 7.22 -30.03 -41.20
N MET A 455 5.90 -29.86 -41.15
CA MET A 455 5.23 -28.71 -41.77
C MET A 455 5.77 -27.39 -41.21
N LYS A 456 5.96 -27.28 -39.89
CA LYS A 456 6.54 -26.08 -39.26
C LYS A 456 7.96 -25.78 -39.74
N LYS A 457 8.77 -26.82 -39.94
CA LYS A 457 10.13 -26.69 -40.46
C LYS A 457 10.12 -26.19 -41.91
N GLN A 458 9.21 -26.70 -42.74
CA GLN A 458 9.02 -26.25 -44.12
C GLN A 458 8.54 -24.79 -44.18
N GLU A 459 7.51 -24.44 -43.40
CA GLU A 459 7.00 -23.06 -43.28
C GLU A 459 8.11 -22.07 -42.90
N LYS A 460 8.97 -22.45 -41.95
CA LYS A 460 10.08 -21.60 -41.50
C LYS A 460 11.11 -21.41 -42.61
N SER A 461 11.52 -22.50 -43.26
CA SER A 461 12.44 -22.46 -44.40
C SER A 461 11.91 -21.58 -45.54
N GLU A 462 10.64 -21.67 -45.88
CA GLU A 462 10.02 -20.82 -46.90
C GLU A 462 9.98 -19.35 -46.50
N LYS A 463 9.63 -19.05 -45.24
CA LYS A 463 9.65 -17.68 -44.72
C LYS A 463 11.04 -17.08 -44.75
N ASP A 464 12.06 -17.86 -44.39
CA ASP A 464 13.45 -17.42 -44.41
C ASP A 464 13.93 -17.14 -45.84
N LYS A 465 13.55 -18.00 -46.81
CA LYS A 465 13.79 -17.77 -48.23
C LYS A 465 13.13 -16.47 -48.73
N LYS A 466 11.82 -16.30 -48.46
CA LYS A 466 11.08 -15.07 -48.83
C LYS A 466 11.69 -13.82 -48.19
N LYS A 467 12.15 -13.90 -46.94
CA LYS A 467 12.81 -12.79 -46.26
C LYS A 467 14.17 -12.46 -46.87
N ALA A 468 14.93 -13.48 -47.28
CA ALA A 468 16.19 -13.29 -47.99
C ALA A 468 15.97 -12.66 -49.38
N GLU A 469 14.98 -13.11 -50.13
CA GLU A 469 14.59 -12.51 -51.42
C GLU A 469 14.13 -11.07 -51.27
N LYS A 470 13.28 -10.78 -50.29
CA LYS A 470 12.85 -9.41 -49.99
C LYS A 470 14.04 -8.50 -49.69
N ARG A 471 15.01 -8.96 -48.88
CA ARG A 471 16.23 -8.19 -48.60
C ARG A 471 17.07 -7.92 -49.86
N LYS A 472 17.15 -8.88 -50.78
CA LYS A 472 17.84 -8.68 -52.07
C LYS A 472 17.13 -7.64 -52.93
N LEU A 473 15.82 -7.72 -53.03
CA LEU A 473 15.00 -6.74 -53.76
C LEU A 473 15.09 -5.34 -53.13
N ASP A 474 15.04 -5.23 -51.81
CA ASP A 474 15.18 -3.95 -51.10
C ASP A 474 16.53 -3.27 -51.38
N ILE A 475 17.62 -4.06 -51.52
CA ILE A 475 18.94 -3.54 -51.92
C ILE A 475 18.89 -3.05 -53.37
N GLN A 476 18.38 -3.86 -54.29
CA GLN A 476 18.28 -3.49 -55.71
C GLN A 476 17.43 -2.22 -55.93
N VAL A 477 16.33 -2.07 -55.19
CA VAL A 477 15.49 -0.87 -55.24
C VAL A 477 16.28 0.36 -54.78
N LYS A 478 17.02 0.26 -53.68
CA LYS A 478 17.86 1.37 -53.20
C LYS A 478 18.96 1.76 -54.17
N ASP A 479 19.60 0.78 -54.80
CA ASP A 479 20.66 1.02 -55.78
C ASP A 479 20.10 1.77 -57.00
N LEU A 480 18.96 1.30 -57.54
CA LEU A 480 18.29 1.95 -58.67
C LEU A 480 17.72 3.34 -58.32
N GLU A 481 17.19 3.53 -57.12
CA GLU A 481 16.77 4.86 -56.64
C GLU A 481 17.95 5.82 -56.53
N GLY A 482 19.11 5.32 -56.08
CA GLY A 482 20.36 6.06 -56.04
C GLY A 482 20.83 6.48 -57.44
N GLU A 483 20.80 5.56 -58.41
CA GLU A 483 21.13 5.86 -59.81
C GLU A 483 20.15 6.87 -60.43
N ARG A 484 18.84 6.70 -60.20
CA ARG A 484 17.81 7.65 -60.67
C ARG A 484 18.07 9.05 -60.14
N LYS A 485 18.44 9.18 -58.86
CA LYS A 485 18.73 10.49 -58.24
C LYS A 485 19.98 11.14 -58.85
N LYS A 486 21.04 10.37 -59.10
CA LYS A 486 22.24 10.85 -59.81
C LYS A 486 21.92 11.34 -61.22
N LEU A 487 21.12 10.58 -61.96
CA LEU A 487 20.65 10.95 -63.30
C LEU A 487 19.83 12.24 -63.28
N MET A 488 18.87 12.39 -62.35
CA MET A 488 18.08 13.62 -62.22
C MET A 488 18.97 14.84 -61.96
N MET A 489 19.90 14.76 -61.02
CA MET A 489 20.84 15.86 -60.73
C MET A 489 21.64 16.25 -61.98
N ALA A 490 22.21 15.27 -62.69
CA ALA A 490 22.96 15.53 -63.91
C ALA A 490 22.09 16.12 -65.05
N THR A 491 20.79 15.80 -65.08
CA THR A 491 19.86 16.37 -66.08
C THR A 491 19.48 17.80 -65.73
N GLU A 492 19.34 18.10 -64.44
CA GLU A 492 19.01 19.43 -63.91
C GLU A 492 20.18 20.39 -64.08
N GLU A 493 21.42 19.96 -63.82
CA GLU A 493 22.64 20.71 -64.12
C GLU A 493 22.74 21.08 -65.61
N LYS A 494 22.43 20.12 -66.50
CA LYS A 494 22.39 20.39 -67.95
C LYS A 494 21.29 21.38 -68.33
N ARG A 495 20.12 21.29 -67.68
CA ARG A 495 19.01 22.21 -67.92
C ARG A 495 19.37 23.64 -67.50
N GLU A 496 19.96 23.81 -66.34
CA GLU A 496 20.43 25.12 -65.86
C GLU A 496 21.46 25.72 -66.81
N ALA A 497 22.41 24.92 -67.30
CA ALA A 497 23.39 25.37 -68.29
C ALA A 497 22.72 25.88 -69.59
N ILE A 498 21.72 25.15 -70.11
CA ILE A 498 20.96 25.56 -71.29
C ILE A 498 20.15 26.84 -71.01
N ASP A 499 19.54 26.96 -69.83
CA ASP A 499 18.75 28.13 -69.46
C ASP A 499 19.63 29.40 -69.34
N VAL A 500 20.86 29.27 -68.83
CA VAL A 500 21.85 30.36 -68.81
C VAL A 500 22.22 30.77 -70.24
N GLU A 501 22.50 29.82 -71.12
CA GLU A 501 22.84 30.09 -72.52
C GLU A 501 21.66 30.76 -73.27
N LEU A 502 20.42 30.30 -73.04
CA LEU A 502 19.21 30.93 -73.55
C LEU A 502 19.03 32.36 -73.04
N GLN A 503 19.32 32.64 -71.77
CA GLN A 503 19.26 33.99 -71.22
C GLN A 503 20.30 34.92 -71.86
N GLU A 504 21.52 34.45 -72.07
CA GLU A 504 22.55 35.21 -72.78
C GLU A 504 22.16 35.51 -74.22
N LEU A 505 21.63 34.52 -74.94
CA LEU A 505 21.14 34.69 -76.30
C LEU A 505 19.94 35.64 -76.36
N LYS A 506 18.99 35.57 -75.42
CA LYS A 506 17.87 36.52 -75.32
C LYS A 506 18.34 37.94 -75.02
N LYS A 507 19.35 38.13 -74.16
CA LYS A 507 19.96 39.43 -73.90
C LYS A 507 20.62 39.99 -75.17
N LYS A 508 21.36 39.17 -75.90
CA LYS A 508 21.95 39.55 -77.20
C LYS A 508 20.88 39.89 -78.23
N GLN A 509 19.80 39.11 -78.33
CA GLN A 509 18.66 39.37 -79.20
C GLN A 509 17.96 40.69 -78.84
N ALA A 510 17.75 40.96 -77.55
CA ALA A 510 17.15 42.20 -77.08
C ALA A 510 18.03 43.44 -77.30
N SER A 511 19.34 43.29 -77.48
CA SER A 511 20.25 44.39 -77.86
C SER A 511 20.31 44.67 -79.37
N LEU A 512 19.69 43.81 -80.19
CA LEU A 512 19.60 43.94 -81.65
C LEU A 512 18.28 44.58 -82.13
N TYR A 513 17.31 44.76 -81.22
CA TYR A 513 16.08 45.55 -81.41
C TYR A 513 16.19 46.84 -80.61
#